data_AF-A0A218ZY10-F1
#
_entry.id   AF-A0A218ZY10-F1
#
_cell.length_a   1.000
_cell.length_b   1.000
_cell.length_c   1.000
_cell.angle_alpha   90.00
_cell.angle_beta   90.00
_cell.angle_gamma   90.00
#
_symmetry.space_group_name_H-M   'P 1'
#
loop_
_entity.id
_entity.type
_entity.pdbx_description
1 polymer ?
#
loop_
_entity_poly.entity_id
_entity_poly.type
_entity_poly.pdbx_seq_one_letter_code
_entity_poly.pdbx_strand_id
1 'polypeptide(L)'
;MFAANVSNTNLEKIVRQYKARWRIETMFRVQDECRINTKSKDIRARYFRFAYEQMVESIWYLFYHEEVSFKKFLTELSSVFSTLVDMRREGEQPIHRTFWVHE
;
A
#
# COMPACT_ATOMS: atom_id res chain seq x y z
N MET A 1 -11.66 -25.13 18.88
CA MET A 1 -11.02 -24.85 20.19
C MET A 1 -9.79 -24.00 19.92
N PHE A 2 -9.71 -22.78 20.45
CA PHE A 2 -8.48 -21.97 20.37
C PHE A 2 -7.55 -22.39 21.51
N ALA A 3 -6.33 -22.83 21.20
CA ALA A 3 -5.32 -23.12 22.21
C ALA A 3 -4.66 -21.81 22.62
N ALA A 4 -5.01 -21.28 23.81
CA ALA A 4 -4.46 -20.02 24.30
C ALA A 4 -4.16 -20.12 25.80
N ASN A 5 -2.95 -19.72 26.20
CA ASN A 5 -2.52 -19.65 27.60
C ASN A 5 -3.08 -18.39 28.28
N VAL A 6 -4.39 -18.17 28.17
CA VAL A 6 -5.08 -17.03 28.79
C VAL A 6 -5.98 -17.58 29.88
N SER A 7 -5.65 -17.30 31.13
CA SER A 7 -6.32 -17.80 32.33
C SER A 7 -7.76 -17.29 32.50
N ASN A 8 -8.17 -16.29 31.71
CA ASN A 8 -9.49 -15.69 31.79
C ASN A 8 -10.12 -15.64 30.38
N THR A 9 -11.13 -16.48 30.17
CA THR A 9 -11.78 -16.76 28.88
C THR A 9 -12.74 -15.64 28.49
N ASN A 10 -12.25 -14.40 28.35
CA ASN A 10 -13.05 -13.36 27.71
C ASN A 10 -13.02 -13.59 26.19
N LEU A 11 -14.10 -14.17 25.68
CA LEU A 11 -14.24 -14.57 24.28
C LEU A 11 -14.08 -13.37 23.32
N GLU A 12 -14.57 -12.18 23.69
CA GLU A 12 -14.44 -10.97 22.88
C GLU A 12 -12.98 -10.54 22.73
N LYS A 13 -12.19 -10.66 23.81
CA LYS A 13 -10.75 -10.34 23.78
C LYS A 13 -10.00 -11.28 22.86
N ILE A 14 -10.33 -12.57 22.88
CA ILE A 14 -9.74 -13.59 22.00
C ILE A 14 -10.10 -13.30 20.54
N VAL A 15 -11.37 -13.02 20.23
CA VAL A 15 -11.82 -12.66 18.87
C VAL A 15 -11.10 -11.41 18.37
N ARG A 16 -10.96 -10.38 19.21
CA ARG A 16 -10.25 -9.14 18.85
C ARG A 16 -8.77 -9.40 18.58
N GLN A 17 -8.09 -10.19 19.40
CA GLN A 17 -6.69 -10.56 19.19
C GLN A 17 -6.50 -11.37 17.90
N TYR A 18 -7.42 -12.28 17.61
CA TYR A 18 -7.36 -13.08 16.40
C TYR A 18 -7.56 -12.23 15.14
N LYS A 19 -8.50 -11.27 15.17
CA LYS A 19 -8.67 -10.26 14.11
C LYS A 19 -7.41 -9.41 13.92
N ALA A 20 -6.74 -9.00 14.99
CA ALA A 20 -5.49 -8.24 14.91
C ALA A 20 -4.36 -9.06 14.24
N ARG A 21 -4.24 -10.35 14.57
CA ARG A 21 -3.27 -11.26 13.92
C ARG A 21 -3.52 -11.37 12.41
N TRP A 22 -4.78 -11.55 12.02
CA TRP A 22 -5.15 -11.63 10.60
C TRP A 22 -4.86 -10.35 9.83
N ARG A 23 -5.04 -9.20 10.48
CA ARG A 23 -4.74 -7.89 9.90
C ARG A 23 -3.25 -7.73 9.61
N ILE A 24 -2.38 -8.23 10.50
CA ILE A 24 -0.93 -8.27 10.26
C ILE A 24 -0.59 -9.13 9.04
N GLU A 25 -1.19 -10.32 8.93
CA GLU A 25 -0.96 -11.23 7.80
C GLU A 25 -1.42 -10.62 6.47
N THR A 26 -2.52 -9.86 6.49
CA THR A 26 -3.02 -9.12 5.34
C THR A 26 -2.06 -8.01 4.93
N MET A 27 -1.54 -7.26 5.91
CA MET A 27 -0.53 -6.22 5.66
C MET A 27 0.75 -6.79 5.05
N PHE A 28 1.22 -7.94 5.54
CA PHE A 28 2.39 -8.60 4.96
C PHE A 28 2.18 -9.01 3.50
N ARG A 29 0.96 -9.38 3.09
CA ARG A 29 0.65 -9.68 1.68
C ARG A 29 0.69 -8.42 0.82
N VAL A 30 0.16 -7.30 1.31
CA VAL A 30 0.23 -5.99 0.64
C VAL A 30 1.68 -5.51 0.50
N GLN A 31 2.48 -5.65 1.54
CA GLN A 31 3.90 -5.30 1.52
C GLN A 31 4.71 -6.16 0.56
N ASP A 32 4.41 -7.46 0.47
CA ASP A 32 5.08 -8.35 -0.49
C ASP A 32 4.80 -7.92 -1.94
N GLU A 33 3.58 -7.44 -2.22
CA GLU A 33 3.23 -6.86 -3.53
C GLU A 33 3.95 -5.52 -3.83
N CYS A 34 4.29 -4.72 -2.81
CA CYS A 34 4.98 -3.43 -2.98
C CYS A 34 6.51 -3.55 -3.06
N ARG A 35 7.07 -4.73 -2.75
CA ARG A 35 8.47 -4.85 -2.35
C ARG A 35 9.46 -4.51 -3.48
N ILE A 36 10.29 -3.50 -3.24
CA ILE A 36 11.35 -3.03 -4.13
C ILE A 36 12.68 -3.66 -3.73
N ASN A 37 13.00 -4.79 -4.34
CA ASN A 37 14.25 -5.48 -4.08
C ASN A 37 15.47 -4.67 -4.60
N THR A 38 16.56 -4.68 -3.84
CA THR A 38 17.83 -4.08 -4.24
C THR A 38 19.01 -4.99 -3.90
N LYS A 39 20.00 -5.05 -4.79
CA LYS A 39 21.30 -5.72 -4.54
C LYS A 39 22.30 -4.81 -3.82
N SER A 40 21.97 -3.53 -3.63
CA SER A 40 22.87 -2.55 -3.02
C SER A 40 23.17 -2.92 -1.56
N LYS A 41 24.45 -2.80 -1.19
CA LYS A 41 24.89 -2.96 0.20
C LYS A 41 24.81 -1.65 1.01
N ASP A 42 24.60 -0.52 0.35
CA ASP A 42 24.48 0.78 1.01
C ASP A 42 23.18 0.84 1.82
N ILE A 43 23.32 1.11 3.12
CA ILE A 43 22.20 1.22 4.04
C ILE A 43 21.25 2.36 3.66
N ARG A 44 21.77 3.47 3.13
CA ARG A 44 20.96 4.63 2.73
C ARG A 44 20.03 4.27 1.59
N ALA A 45 20.54 3.54 0.59
CA ALA A 45 19.74 3.08 -0.54
C ALA A 45 18.64 2.08 -0.11
N ARG A 46 18.93 1.20 0.87
CA ARG A 46 17.93 0.28 1.44
C ARG A 46 16.86 1.03 2.23
N TYR A 47 17.27 1.97 3.09
CA TYR A 47 16.34 2.73 3.92
C TYR A 47 15.45 3.64 3.08
N PHE A 48 16.01 4.27 2.04
CA PHE A 48 15.23 5.08 1.11
C PHE A 48 14.14 4.27 0.41
N ARG A 49 14.46 3.07 -0.10
CA ARG A 49 13.48 2.19 -0.74
C ARG A 49 12.40 1.73 0.22
N PHE A 50 12.79 1.36 1.44
CA PHE A 50 11.85 1.02 2.49
C PHE A 50 10.90 2.19 2.82
N ALA A 51 11.43 3.39 3.02
CA ALA A 51 10.62 4.58 3.30
C ALA A 51 9.66 4.89 2.13
N TYR A 52 10.11 4.71 0.89
CA TYR A 52 9.28 4.87 -0.29
C TYR A 52 8.13 3.85 -0.33
N GLU A 53 8.41 2.56 -0.05
CA GLU A 53 7.37 1.52 0.08
C GLU A 53 6.32 1.91 1.13
N GLN A 54 6.75 2.32 2.32
CA GLN A 54 5.83 2.73 3.39
C GLN A 54 4.99 3.96 3.02
N MET A 55 5.57 4.91 2.28
CA MET A 55 4.85 6.10 1.81
C MET A 55 3.75 5.72 0.82
N VAL A 56 4.06 4.87 -0.17
CA VAL A 56 3.09 4.42 -1.19
C VAL A 56 1.97 3.60 -0.55
N GLU A 57 2.31 2.69 0.37
CA GLU A 57 1.34 1.92 1.15
C GLU A 57 0.43 2.85 1.98
N SER A 58 0.99 3.88 2.62
CA SER A 58 0.23 4.84 3.43
C SER A 58 -0.74 5.66 2.57
N ILE A 59 -0.34 6.09 1.38
CA ILE A 59 -1.22 6.82 0.46
C ILE A 59 -2.39 5.95 0.05
N TRP A 60 -2.14 4.70 -0.34
CA TRP A 60 -3.22 3.77 -0.66
C TRP A 60 -4.13 3.53 0.55
N TYR A 61 -3.56 3.26 1.72
CA TYR A 61 -4.33 2.98 2.93
C TYR A 61 -5.23 4.16 3.34
N LEU A 62 -4.72 5.38 3.27
CA LEU A 62 -5.47 6.56 3.72
C LEU A 62 -6.55 7.01 2.73
N PHE A 63 -6.34 6.83 1.43
CA PHE A 63 -7.21 7.47 0.43
C PHE A 63 -7.96 6.49 -0.48
N TYR A 64 -7.48 5.25 -0.65
CA TYR A 64 -7.93 4.38 -1.73
C TYR A 64 -8.26 2.94 -1.32
N HIS A 65 -8.01 2.56 -0.07
CA HIS A 65 -8.12 1.16 0.37
C HIS A 65 -9.53 0.57 0.34
N GLU A 66 -10.55 1.42 0.42
CA GLU A 66 -11.96 1.00 0.32
C GLU A 66 -12.41 0.83 -1.15
N GLU A 67 -11.75 1.50 -2.08
CA GLU A 67 -12.17 1.59 -3.48
C GLU A 67 -11.42 0.60 -4.39
N VAL A 68 -10.11 0.46 -4.17
CA VAL A 68 -9.22 -0.32 -5.05
C VAL A 68 -8.26 -1.18 -4.25
N SER A 69 -7.96 -2.37 -4.78
CA SER A 69 -6.88 -3.20 -4.23
C SER A 69 -5.52 -2.54 -4.46
N PHE A 70 -4.58 -2.80 -3.55
CA PHE A 70 -3.24 -2.21 -3.61
C PHE A 70 -2.52 -2.44 -4.95
N LYS A 71 -2.58 -3.67 -5.48
CA LYS A 71 -2.04 -4.00 -6.81
C LYS A 71 -2.64 -3.15 -7.94
N LYS A 72 -3.95 -2.93 -7.92
CA LYS A 72 -4.62 -2.10 -8.94
C LYS A 72 -4.17 -0.66 -8.80
N PHE A 73 -4.11 -0.14 -7.56
CA PHE A 73 -3.58 1.19 -7.28
C PHE A 73 -2.17 1.38 -7.84
N LEU A 74 -1.24 0.44 -7.62
CA LEU A 74 0.11 0.52 -8.18
C LEU A 74 0.13 0.52 -9.72
N THR A 75 -0.75 -0.26 -10.35
CA THR A 75 -0.84 -0.34 -11.81
C THR A 75 -1.31 0.99 -12.40
N GLU A 76 -2.35 1.59 -11.84
CA GLU A 76 -2.85 2.91 -12.24
C GLU A 76 -1.82 4.01 -12.00
N LEU A 77 -1.17 3.98 -10.83
CA LEU A 77 -0.12 4.94 -10.47
C LEU A 77 1.05 4.90 -11.49
N SER A 78 1.49 3.69 -11.86
CA SER A 78 2.53 3.48 -12.88
C SER A 78 2.11 4.01 -14.25
N SER A 79 0.85 3.80 -14.64
CA SER A 79 0.29 4.31 -15.89
C SER A 79 0.27 5.85 -15.92
N VAL A 80 -0.22 6.47 -14.85
CA VAL A 80 -0.25 7.93 -14.71
C VAL A 80 1.16 8.53 -14.76
N PHE A 81 2.13 7.96 -14.04
CA PHE A 81 3.49 8.48 -14.11
C PHE A 81 4.13 8.31 -15.48
N SER A 82 3.87 7.19 -16.18
CA SER A 82 4.39 6.97 -17.53
C SER A 82 3.85 8.03 -18.50
N THR A 83 2.54 8.25 -18.49
CA THR A 83 1.91 9.29 -19.32
C THR A 83 2.41 10.70 -19.00
N LEU A 84 2.59 11.05 -17.71
CA LEU A 84 3.15 12.34 -17.32
C LEU A 84 4.60 12.53 -17.79
N VAL A 85 5.40 11.46 -17.79
CA VAL A 85 6.77 11.50 -18.29
C VAL A 85 6.78 11.71 -19.80
N ASP A 86 5.89 11.07 -20.54
CA ASP A 86 5.79 11.21 -22.00
C ASP A 86 5.30 12.62 -22.38
N MET A 87 4.26 13.14 -21.73
CA MET A 87 3.82 14.54 -21.92
C MET A 87 4.95 15.55 -21.65
N ARG A 88 5.74 15.33 -20.60
CA ARG A 88 6.90 16.19 -20.29
C ARG A 88 7.95 16.15 -21.39
N ARG A 89 8.20 14.99 -22.01
CA ARG A 89 9.17 14.83 -23.10
C ARG A 89 8.71 15.55 -24.37
N GLU A 90 7.42 15.56 -24.61
CA GLU A 90 6.78 16.20 -25.77
C GLU A 90 6.57 17.72 -25.58
N GLY A 91 6.86 18.24 -24.38
CA GLY A 91 6.68 19.66 -24.04
C GLY A 91 5.21 20.04 -23.81
N GLU A 92 4.34 19.05 -23.64
CA GLU A 92 2.91 19.25 -23.39
C GLU A 92 2.65 19.51 -21.90
N GLN A 93 1.82 20.51 -21.61
CA GLN A 93 1.36 20.78 -20.24
C GLN A 93 0.40 19.65 -19.82
N PRO A 94 0.47 19.16 -18.56
CA PRO A 94 -0.47 18.15 -18.10
C PRO A 94 -1.88 18.72 -18.17
N ILE A 95 -2.72 18.13 -19.01
CA ILE A 95 -4.11 18.52 -19.16
C ILE A 95 -4.73 18.35 -17.78
N HIS A 96 -5.22 19.44 -17.18
CA HIS A 96 -6.11 19.38 -16.02
C HIS A 96 -7.34 18.56 -16.42
N ARG A 97 -7.25 17.23 -16.33
CA ARG A 97 -8.43 16.38 -16.40
C ARG A 97 -9.07 16.49 -15.04
N THR A 98 -9.76 17.61 -14.83
CA THR A 98 -10.67 17.81 -13.72
C THR A 98 -11.61 16.61 -13.68
N PHE A 99 -11.38 15.74 -12.71
CA PHE A 99 -12.35 14.77 -12.24
C PHE A 99 -13.43 15.58 -11.49
N TRP A 100 -14.25 16.32 -12.24
CA TRP A 100 -15.55 16.75 -11.74
C TRP A 100 -16.51 15.62 -12.07
N VAL A 101 -16.89 14.92 -11.01
CA VAL A 101 -18.06 14.05 -10.92
C VAL A 101 -19.25 14.83 -11.45
N HIS A 102 -19.86 14.35 -12.54
CA HIS A 102 -21.19 14.75 -12.95
C HIS A 102 -22.18 13.67 -12.49
N GLU A 103 -23.22 14.15 -11.80
CA GLU A 103 -24.50 13.51 -11.41
C GLU A 103 -24.50 12.46 -10.30
#